data_AF-A0A7J3TG34-F1
#
_entry.id   AF-A0A7J3TG34-F1
#
_cell.length_a   1.000
_cell.length_b   1.000
_cell.length_c   1.000
_cell.angle_alpha   90.00
_cell.angle_beta   90.00
_cell.angle_gamma   90.00
#
_symmetry.space_group_name_H-M   'P 1'
#
loop_
_entity.id
_entity.type
_entity.pdbx_description
1 polymer ?
#
loop_
_entity_poly.entity_id
_entity_poly.type
_entity_poly.pdbx_seq_one_letter_code
_entity_poly.pdbx_strand_id
1 'polypeptide(L)'
;MPPSVLTAIIDPREVDSEVHNMDICNRYPLEFYKATLRYANPKEFVGIIERVEDRLESEEKYYGLRFTHNTTDIALGVKESAYKTLESMESKLKHQMELAEKILAVDEHDVAERVINSHFLPDIIGNLRAFSRQEFRCVKCNQKFRRIPLSGKCTRCGGNLTLTVHEGSIMKYLGFSKKLAEKYNVSEYTRQRLKLIELETISLFESELKKQITIDRFFE
;
A
#
# COMPACT_ATOMS: atom_id res chain seq x y z
N MET A 1 8.12 -1.11 -25.28
CA MET A 1 8.58 -0.43 -26.50
C MET A 1 10.10 -0.46 -26.47
N PRO A 2 10.79 -0.88 -27.54
CA PRO A 2 12.25 -0.86 -27.55
C PRO A 2 12.76 0.59 -27.46
N PRO A 3 13.95 0.83 -26.88
CA PRO A 3 14.50 2.18 -26.74
C PRO A 3 14.64 2.84 -28.11
N SER A 4 14.05 4.03 -28.26
CA SER A 4 14.01 4.75 -29.55
C SER A 4 15.33 5.46 -29.87
N VAL A 5 16.09 5.85 -28.84
CA VAL A 5 17.42 6.46 -28.95
C VAL A 5 18.25 5.99 -27.76
N LEU A 6 19.56 5.80 -27.98
CA LEU A 6 20.53 5.49 -26.94
C LEU A 6 21.47 6.67 -26.76
N THR A 7 21.54 7.19 -25.54
CA THR A 7 22.51 8.21 -25.16
C THR A 7 23.84 7.54 -24.85
N ALA A 8 24.89 7.85 -25.62
CA ALA A 8 26.21 7.26 -25.46
C ALA A 8 27.09 7.98 -24.43
N ILE A 9 26.83 9.26 -24.19
CA ILE A 9 27.59 10.12 -23.28
C ILE A 9 26.59 10.81 -22.36
N ILE A 10 26.80 10.69 -21.05
CA ILE A 10 25.97 11.34 -20.04
C ILE A 10 26.44 12.78 -19.90
N ASP A 11 25.57 13.76 -20.12
CA ASP A 11 25.82 15.15 -19.72
C ASP A 11 25.00 15.46 -18.46
N PRO A 12 25.62 15.70 -17.28
CA PRO A 12 24.91 16.00 -16.03
C PRO A 12 23.91 17.16 -16.11
N ARG A 13 24.05 18.05 -17.12
CA ARG A 13 23.11 19.15 -17.38
C ARG A 13 21.75 18.69 -17.92
N GLU A 14 21.72 17.57 -18.63
CA GLU A 14 20.51 16.99 -19.25
C GLU A 14 19.86 15.92 -18.36
N VAL A 15 20.49 15.59 -17.24
CA VAL A 15 19.98 14.64 -16.25
C VAL A 15 18.96 15.33 -15.34
N ASP A 16 18.18 14.52 -14.63
CA ASP A 16 17.18 14.97 -13.66
C ASP A 16 17.73 15.98 -12.64
N SER A 17 16.95 17.03 -12.38
CA SER A 17 17.29 18.11 -11.46
C SER A 17 17.50 17.67 -10.00
N GLU A 18 17.02 16.49 -9.60
CA GLU A 18 17.29 15.93 -8.28
C GLU A 18 18.79 15.71 -8.05
N VAL A 19 19.53 15.32 -9.10
CA VAL A 19 20.99 15.09 -9.04
C VAL A 19 21.74 16.38 -8.72
N HIS A 20 21.23 17.52 -9.17
CA HIS A 20 21.85 18.83 -8.95
C HIS A 20 21.93 19.21 -7.46
N ASN A 21 21.04 18.64 -6.64
CA ASN A 21 20.98 18.87 -5.19
C ASN A 21 21.83 17.91 -4.37
N MET A 22 22.60 17.00 -4.99
CA MET A 22 23.45 16.08 -4.24
C MET A 22 24.65 16.81 -3.64
N ASP A 23 24.84 16.64 -2.32
CA ASP A 23 26.03 17.12 -1.60
C ASP A 23 27.24 16.23 -1.93
N ILE A 24 28.33 16.85 -2.39
CA ILE A 24 29.53 16.14 -2.88
C ILE A 24 30.77 16.37 -2.00
N CYS A 25 30.54 16.88 -0.79
CA CYS A 25 31.60 17.15 0.18
C CYS A 25 32.02 15.88 0.96
N ASN A 26 33.27 15.87 1.43
CA ASN A 26 33.80 14.77 2.26
C ASN A 26 33.26 14.81 3.70
N ARG A 27 32.95 16.02 4.20
CA ARG A 27 32.47 16.26 5.55
C ARG A 27 31.71 17.58 5.57
N TYR A 28 30.57 17.61 6.25
CA TYR A 28 29.84 18.86 6.43
C TYR A 28 30.61 19.84 7.33
N PRO A 29 30.57 21.14 7.03
CA PRO A 29 31.24 22.16 7.82
C PRO A 29 30.60 22.31 9.20
N LEU A 30 31.37 22.79 10.19
CA LEU A 30 30.87 23.03 11.55
C LEU A 30 29.69 24.01 11.59
N GLU A 31 29.70 25.00 10.70
CA GLU A 31 28.66 26.03 10.59
C GLU A 31 27.30 25.43 10.25
N PHE A 32 27.26 24.41 9.39
CA PHE A 32 26.04 23.67 9.07
C PHE A 32 25.45 23.03 10.32
N TYR A 33 26.26 22.29 11.09
CA TYR A 33 25.81 21.65 12.34
C TYR A 33 25.32 22.65 13.39
N LYS A 34 25.91 23.85 13.45
CA LYS A 34 25.42 24.91 14.35
C LYS A 34 24.12 25.53 13.86
N ALA A 35 23.94 25.62 12.55
CA ALA A 35 22.76 26.21 11.96
C ALA A 35 21.52 25.32 12.02
N THR A 36 21.69 23.99 12.10
CA THR A 36 20.56 23.09 12.36
C THR A 36 19.90 23.36 13.72
N LEU A 37 20.66 23.83 14.72
CA LEU A 37 20.12 24.19 16.04
C LEU A 37 19.19 25.40 16.02
N ARG A 38 19.31 26.28 15.00
CA ARG A 38 18.42 27.42 14.79
C ARG A 38 17.32 27.15 13.76
N TYR A 39 17.20 25.91 13.28
CA TYR A 39 16.27 25.53 12.20
C TYR A 39 16.43 26.40 10.93
N ALA A 40 17.69 26.70 10.57
CA ALA A 40 18.02 27.50 9.39
C ALA A 40 17.42 26.89 8.11
N ASN A 41 17.04 27.75 7.16
CA ASN A 41 16.57 27.25 5.87
C ASN A 41 17.75 26.61 5.10
N PRO A 42 17.59 25.44 4.46
CA PRO A 42 18.66 24.82 3.68
C PRO A 42 19.25 25.72 2.60
N LYS A 43 18.44 26.65 2.05
CA LYS A 43 18.88 27.64 1.06
C LYS A 43 19.95 28.60 1.57
N GLU A 44 20.06 28.82 2.88
CA GLU A 44 21.13 29.63 3.49
C GLU A 44 22.52 28.97 3.32
N PHE A 45 22.57 27.67 3.05
CA PHE A 45 23.80 26.89 2.93
C PHE A 45 24.16 26.52 1.50
N VAL A 46 23.37 26.99 0.52
CA VAL A 46 23.72 26.91 -0.90
C VAL A 46 24.98 27.74 -1.13
N GLY A 47 26.02 27.11 -1.69
CA GLY A 47 27.34 27.73 -1.90
C GLY A 47 28.30 27.60 -0.70
N ILE A 48 27.83 27.11 0.45
CA ILE A 48 28.68 26.73 1.59
C ILE A 48 28.96 25.23 1.54
N ILE A 49 27.92 24.43 1.31
CA ILE A 49 28.04 23.01 1.00
C ILE A 49 28.06 22.88 -0.52
N GLU A 50 29.11 22.25 -1.02
CA GLU A 50 29.30 22.01 -2.44
C GLU A 50 28.33 20.96 -2.95
N ARG A 51 27.58 21.30 -4.01
CA ARG A 51 26.62 20.45 -4.69
C ARG A 51 27.03 20.17 -6.13
N VAL A 52 26.37 19.21 -6.78
CA VAL A 52 26.59 18.92 -8.21
C VAL A 52 26.26 20.14 -9.08
N GLU A 53 25.21 20.90 -8.76
CA GLU A 53 24.84 22.12 -9.48
C GLU A 53 26.01 23.09 -9.63
N ASP A 54 26.83 23.21 -8.57
CA ASP A 54 27.92 24.18 -8.50
C ASP A 54 29.10 23.80 -9.43
N ARG A 55 29.10 22.58 -10.01
CA ARG A 55 30.13 22.07 -10.93
C ARG A 55 29.66 21.91 -12.39
N LEU A 56 28.38 22.15 -12.71
CA LEU A 56 27.80 21.81 -14.03
C LEU A 56 28.50 22.49 -15.23
N GLU A 57 29.05 23.68 -15.02
CA GLU A 57 29.79 24.45 -16.03
C GLU A 57 31.28 24.09 -16.10
N SER A 58 31.78 23.28 -15.16
CA SER A 58 33.18 22.84 -15.06
C SER A 58 33.36 21.42 -15.58
N GLU A 59 34.56 21.09 -16.06
CA GLU A 59 34.96 19.71 -16.37
C GLU A 59 34.94 18.80 -15.13
N GLU A 60 35.02 19.39 -13.93
CA GLU A 60 34.93 18.68 -12.64
C GLU A 60 33.55 18.03 -12.40
N LYS A 61 32.55 18.27 -13.25
CA LYS A 61 31.25 17.58 -13.18
C LYS A 61 31.32 16.06 -13.30
N TYR A 62 32.42 15.52 -13.85
CA TYR A 62 32.61 14.07 -14.04
C TYR A 62 33.50 13.41 -12.99
N TYR A 63 34.21 14.17 -12.13
CA TYR A 63 35.20 13.59 -11.23
C TYR A 63 35.27 14.31 -9.88
N GLY A 64 35.95 13.68 -8.91
CA GLY A 64 36.17 14.29 -7.60
C GLY A 64 34.91 14.43 -6.75
N LEU A 65 33.87 13.63 -7.02
CA LEU A 65 32.71 13.49 -6.14
C LEU A 65 33.13 12.74 -4.88
N ARG A 66 32.70 13.23 -3.72
CA ARG A 66 32.99 12.61 -2.42
C ARG A 66 31.71 12.25 -1.68
N PHE A 67 31.87 11.54 -0.57
CA PHE A 67 30.78 11.11 0.28
C PHE A 67 31.23 11.18 1.74
N THR A 68 30.25 11.24 2.66
CA THR A 68 30.52 11.50 4.09
C THR A 68 30.75 10.24 4.92
N HIS A 69 30.16 9.10 4.54
CA HIS A 69 30.19 7.87 5.32
C HIS A 69 30.62 6.69 4.46
N ASN A 70 31.64 5.96 4.91
CA ASN A 70 32.07 4.71 4.27
C ASN A 70 31.13 3.55 4.65
N THR A 71 30.98 2.60 3.73
CA THR A 71 30.32 1.31 3.97
C THR A 71 31.34 0.18 3.80
N THR A 72 31.17 -0.91 4.54
CA THR A 72 32.06 -2.09 4.42
C THR A 72 31.81 -2.85 3.12
N ASP A 73 30.54 -3.11 2.80
CA ASP A 73 30.11 -3.76 1.57
C ASP A 73 28.73 -3.23 1.17
N ILE A 74 28.59 -2.85 -0.10
CA ILE A 74 27.36 -2.31 -0.70
C ILE A 74 26.27 -3.38 -0.78
N ALA A 75 26.66 -4.66 -0.89
CA ALA A 75 25.74 -5.79 -1.00
C ALA A 75 25.39 -6.44 0.36
N LEU A 76 25.93 -5.91 1.46
CA LEU A 76 25.68 -6.45 2.79
C LEU A 76 24.26 -6.11 3.27
N GLY A 77 23.49 -7.12 3.65
CA GLY A 77 22.15 -6.96 4.19
C GLY A 77 21.14 -7.97 3.64
N VAL A 78 19.87 -7.76 3.97
CA VAL A 78 18.76 -8.60 3.49
C VAL A 78 18.46 -8.24 2.04
N LYS A 79 18.69 -9.17 1.11
CA LYS A 79 18.54 -8.96 -0.33
C LYS A 79 17.09 -9.03 -0.83
N GLU A 80 16.22 -9.69 -0.06
CA GLU A 80 14.80 -9.83 -0.39
C GLU A 80 13.94 -9.37 0.78
N SER A 81 13.04 -8.43 0.51
CA SER A 81 12.09 -7.96 1.51
C SER A 81 11.20 -9.11 1.99
N ALA A 82 11.00 -9.22 3.31
CA ALA A 82 10.06 -10.20 3.90
C ALA A 82 8.63 -10.08 3.32
N TYR A 83 8.25 -8.91 2.82
CA TYR A 83 6.95 -8.72 2.16
C TYR A 83 6.71 -9.67 0.97
N LYS A 84 7.77 -10.09 0.27
CA LYS A 84 7.66 -11.00 -0.89
C LYS A 84 7.47 -12.46 -0.48
N THR A 85 7.97 -12.87 0.68
CA THR A 85 7.86 -14.24 1.16
C THR A 85 6.51 -14.54 1.82
N LEU A 86 5.76 -13.49 2.19
CA LEU A 86 4.42 -13.61 2.75
C LEU A 86 3.37 -13.77 1.64
N GLU A 87 2.69 -14.91 1.62
CA GLU A 87 1.72 -15.24 0.56
C GLU A 87 0.37 -14.53 0.73
N SER A 88 -0.12 -14.37 1.97
CA SER A 88 -1.46 -13.85 2.23
C SER A 88 -1.44 -12.41 2.74
N MET A 89 -2.47 -11.63 2.41
CA MET A 89 -2.66 -10.29 3.00
C MET A 89 -2.75 -10.39 4.52
N GLU A 90 -3.44 -11.40 5.06
CA GLU A 90 -3.56 -11.61 6.50
C GLU A 90 -2.20 -11.76 7.18
N SER A 91 -1.29 -12.54 6.59
CA SER A 91 0.05 -12.70 7.16
C SER A 91 0.83 -11.40 7.07
N LYS A 92 0.73 -10.65 5.97
CA LYS A 92 1.35 -9.32 5.82
C LYS A 92 0.88 -8.34 6.89
N LEU A 93 -0.43 -8.25 7.09
CA LEU A 93 -1.04 -7.41 8.12
C LEU A 93 -0.54 -7.81 9.51
N LYS A 94 -0.55 -9.12 9.82
CA LYS A 94 -0.08 -9.62 11.10
C LYS A 94 1.38 -9.25 11.36
N HIS A 95 2.27 -9.46 10.39
CA HIS A 95 3.69 -9.10 10.52
C HIS A 95 3.91 -7.59 10.64
N GLN A 96 3.12 -6.78 9.91
CA GLN A 96 3.13 -5.33 10.06
C GLN A 96 2.77 -4.91 11.49
N MET A 97 1.71 -5.49 12.06
CA MET A 97 1.30 -5.18 13.43
C MET A 97 2.28 -5.71 14.47
N GLU A 98 2.88 -6.88 14.27
CA GLU A 98 3.96 -7.40 15.12
C GLU A 98 5.20 -6.50 15.13
N LEU A 99 5.49 -5.82 14.01
CA LEU A 99 6.55 -4.82 13.96
C LEU A 99 6.15 -3.56 14.71
N ALA A 100 4.90 -3.09 14.55
CA ALA A 100 4.39 -1.95 15.29
C ALA A 100 4.50 -2.15 16.81
N GLU A 101 4.13 -3.33 17.31
CA GLU A 101 4.25 -3.69 18.74
C GLU A 101 5.71 -3.75 19.25
N LYS A 102 6.69 -3.94 18.36
CA LYS A 102 8.10 -4.04 18.73
C LYS A 102 8.83 -2.70 18.69
N ILE A 103 8.34 -1.75 17.90
CA ILE A 103 9.04 -0.49 17.64
C ILE A 103 8.53 0.58 18.59
N LEU A 104 9.40 1.05 19.49
CA LEU A 104 9.05 2.07 20.50
C LEU A 104 8.53 3.39 19.88
N ALA A 105 9.01 3.75 18.69
CA ALA A 105 8.62 4.98 18.02
C ALA A 105 7.25 4.91 17.31
N VAL A 106 6.59 3.74 17.33
CA VAL A 106 5.35 3.49 16.61
C VAL A 106 4.24 3.24 17.62
N ASP A 107 3.12 3.94 17.47
CA ASP A 107 1.89 3.68 18.22
C ASP A 107 1.05 2.64 17.45
N GLU A 108 0.96 1.43 17.98
CA GLU A 108 0.23 0.33 17.37
C GLU A 108 -1.29 0.58 17.26
N HIS A 109 -1.85 1.41 18.15
CA HIS A 109 -3.27 1.76 18.11
C HIS A 109 -3.57 2.73 16.97
N ASP A 110 -2.76 3.77 16.79
CA ASP A 110 -2.87 4.69 15.66
C ASP A 110 -2.65 3.97 14.32
N VAL A 111 -1.66 3.05 14.25
CA VAL A 111 -1.43 2.24 13.04
C VAL A 111 -2.65 1.39 12.71
N ALA A 112 -3.23 0.69 13.70
CA ALA A 112 -4.43 -0.11 13.48
C ALA A 112 -5.59 0.75 12.97
N GLU A 113 -5.81 1.92 13.57
CA GLU A 113 -6.87 2.84 13.17
C GLU A 113 -6.68 3.38 11.75
N ARG A 114 -5.46 3.77 11.38
CA ARG A 114 -5.14 4.24 10.02
C ARG A 114 -5.33 3.16 8.98
N VAL A 115 -4.91 1.93 9.26
CA VAL A 115 -5.07 0.80 8.34
C VAL A 115 -6.55 0.51 8.09
N ILE A 116 -7.36 0.50 9.14
CA ILE A 116 -8.81 0.29 9.02
C ILE A 116 -9.44 1.43 8.20
N ASN A 117 -9.16 2.68 8.54
CA ASN A 117 -9.82 3.83 7.91
C ASN A 117 -9.35 4.13 6.48
N SER A 118 -8.08 3.92 6.17
CA SER A 118 -7.48 4.31 4.88
C SER A 118 -7.49 3.20 3.85
N HIS A 119 -7.47 1.93 4.29
CA HIS A 119 -7.42 0.79 3.37
C HIS A 119 -8.68 -0.06 3.47
N PHE A 120 -8.99 -0.61 4.65
CA PHE A 120 -10.02 -1.65 4.73
C PHE A 120 -11.44 -1.11 4.56
N LEU A 121 -11.79 -0.01 5.24
CA LEU A 121 -13.13 0.57 5.11
C LEU A 121 -13.43 1.03 3.67
N PRO A 122 -12.55 1.77 2.98
CA PRO A 122 -12.73 2.11 1.57
C PRO A 122 -12.91 0.87 0.68
N ASP A 123 -12.09 -0.17 0.88
CA ASP A 123 -12.16 -1.40 0.09
C ASP A 123 -13.47 -2.18 0.32
N ILE A 124 -13.90 -2.33 1.58
CA ILE A 124 -15.14 -3.03 1.91
C ILE A 124 -16.34 -2.26 1.34
N ILE A 125 -16.42 -0.96 1.57
CA ILE A 125 -17.53 -0.12 1.07
C ILE A 125 -17.54 -0.10 -0.46
N GLY A 126 -16.36 0.03 -1.09
CA GLY A 126 -16.21 0.01 -2.54
C GLY A 126 -16.69 -1.30 -3.14
N ASN A 127 -16.28 -2.43 -2.56
CA ASN A 127 -16.68 -3.75 -3.00
C ASN A 127 -18.17 -4.03 -2.76
N LEU A 128 -18.75 -3.60 -1.64
CA LEU A 128 -20.19 -3.71 -1.39
C LEU A 128 -21.00 -2.93 -2.44
N ARG A 129 -20.63 -1.68 -2.70
CA ARG A 129 -21.27 -0.86 -3.74
C ARG A 129 -21.14 -1.48 -5.13
N ALA A 130 -19.97 -2.03 -5.45
CA ALA A 130 -19.73 -2.74 -6.70
C ALA A 130 -20.59 -4.01 -6.78
N PHE A 131 -20.68 -4.79 -5.71
CA PHE A 131 -21.48 -6.01 -5.63
C PHE A 131 -22.95 -5.75 -5.94
N SER A 132 -23.55 -4.71 -5.36
CA SER A 132 -24.97 -4.37 -5.61
C SER A 132 -25.25 -3.89 -7.03
N ARG A 133 -24.22 -3.42 -7.77
CA ARG A 133 -24.35 -2.86 -9.12
C ARG A 133 -23.69 -3.72 -10.21
N GLN A 134 -23.17 -4.89 -9.83
CA GLN A 134 -22.31 -5.67 -10.71
C GLN A 134 -23.03 -6.24 -11.92
N GLU A 135 -22.24 -6.54 -12.95
CA GLU A 135 -22.67 -7.30 -14.12
C GLU A 135 -22.29 -8.79 -13.95
N PHE A 136 -22.94 -9.64 -14.71
CA PHE A 136 -22.68 -11.07 -14.74
C PHE A 136 -21.89 -11.42 -16.00
N ARG A 137 -20.89 -12.30 -15.86
CA ARG A 137 -20.05 -12.72 -16.99
C ARG A 137 -20.26 -14.21 -17.26
N CYS A 138 -20.37 -14.57 -18.53
CA CYS A 138 -20.31 -15.97 -18.93
C CYS A 138 -18.87 -16.51 -18.89
N VAL A 139 -18.66 -17.65 -18.22
CA VAL A 139 -17.32 -18.27 -18.09
C VAL A 139 -16.78 -18.73 -19.45
N LYS A 140 -17.64 -19.19 -20.36
CA LYS A 140 -17.22 -19.74 -21.67
C LYS A 140 -16.93 -18.68 -22.73
N CYS A 141 -17.80 -17.67 -22.87
CA CYS A 141 -17.72 -16.70 -23.97
C CYS A 141 -17.47 -15.26 -23.54
N ASN A 142 -17.31 -15.00 -22.23
CA ASN A 142 -17.05 -13.68 -21.65
C ASN A 142 -18.10 -12.60 -21.95
N GLN A 143 -19.27 -12.98 -22.49
CA GLN A 143 -20.39 -12.06 -22.65
C GLN A 143 -20.82 -11.52 -21.28
N LYS A 144 -20.99 -10.20 -21.21
CA LYS A 144 -21.46 -9.49 -20.01
C LYS A 144 -22.97 -9.26 -20.09
N PHE A 145 -23.62 -9.41 -18.94
CA PHE A 145 -25.05 -9.22 -18.79
C PHE A 145 -25.31 -8.33 -17.57
N ARG A 146 -26.05 -7.23 -17.77
CA ARG A 146 -26.45 -6.35 -16.66
C ARG A 146 -27.42 -7.05 -15.68
N ARG A 147 -28.21 -8.02 -16.16
CA ARG A 147 -29.14 -8.83 -15.37
C ARG A 147 -29.06 -10.29 -15.81
N ILE A 148 -29.21 -11.23 -14.89
CA ILE A 148 -29.25 -12.67 -15.22
C ILE A 148 -30.50 -12.93 -16.09
N PRO A 149 -30.36 -13.58 -17.27
CA PRO A 149 -31.50 -14.05 -18.04
C PRO A 149 -32.35 -15.04 -17.23
N LEU A 150 -33.68 -15.02 -17.40
CA LEU A 150 -34.59 -15.91 -16.66
C LEU A 150 -34.29 -17.40 -16.85
N SER A 151 -33.65 -17.78 -17.96
CA SER A 151 -33.18 -19.15 -18.21
C SER A 151 -32.00 -19.58 -17.34
N GLY A 152 -31.38 -18.66 -16.59
CA GLY A 152 -30.20 -18.89 -15.75
C GLY A 152 -28.91 -19.18 -16.54
N LYS A 153 -28.96 -19.20 -17.88
CA LYS A 153 -27.86 -19.56 -18.77
C LYS A 153 -27.52 -18.42 -19.72
N CYS A 154 -26.29 -18.41 -20.22
CA CYS A 154 -25.87 -17.48 -21.26
C CYS A 154 -26.69 -17.67 -22.53
N THR A 155 -27.33 -16.59 -23.01
CA THR A 155 -28.16 -16.60 -24.23
C THR A 155 -27.39 -16.89 -25.51
N ARG A 156 -26.05 -16.71 -25.51
CA ARG A 156 -25.19 -16.92 -26.68
C ARG A 156 -24.61 -18.34 -26.78
N CYS A 157 -24.18 -18.92 -25.67
CA CYS A 157 -23.42 -20.17 -25.67
C CYS A 157 -23.91 -21.22 -24.67
N GLY A 158 -25.03 -20.97 -23.96
CA GLY A 158 -25.58 -21.87 -22.96
C GLY A 158 -24.71 -22.10 -21.72
N GLY A 159 -23.60 -21.37 -21.57
CA GLY A 159 -22.67 -21.50 -20.45
C GLY A 159 -23.17 -20.84 -19.15
N ASN A 160 -22.55 -21.20 -18.03
CA ASN A 160 -22.87 -20.65 -16.72
C ASN A 160 -22.43 -19.18 -16.61
N LEU A 161 -23.21 -18.42 -15.85
CA LEU A 161 -22.95 -17.03 -15.51
C LEU A 161 -22.35 -16.97 -14.11
N THR A 162 -21.30 -16.16 -13.94
CA THR A 162 -20.65 -15.92 -12.65
C THR A 162 -20.75 -14.44 -12.29
N LEU A 163 -20.72 -14.19 -10.98
CA LEU A 163 -20.49 -12.86 -10.41
C LEU A 163 -19.08 -12.38 -10.76
N THR A 164 -18.90 -11.07 -10.86
CA THR A 164 -17.58 -10.45 -11.01
C THR A 164 -16.96 -10.09 -9.67
N VAL A 165 -17.79 -9.80 -8.67
CA VAL A 165 -17.39 -9.55 -7.29
C VAL A 165 -18.03 -10.64 -6.42
N HIS A 166 -17.20 -11.35 -5.67
CA HIS A 166 -17.66 -12.44 -4.81
C HIS A 166 -17.82 -11.95 -3.37
N GLU A 167 -18.84 -12.45 -2.68
CA GLU A 167 -19.08 -12.19 -1.25
C GLU A 167 -17.86 -12.51 -0.38
N GLY A 168 -17.20 -13.63 -0.64
CA GLY A 168 -16.09 -14.12 0.19
C GLY A 168 -14.92 -13.14 0.30
N SER A 169 -14.66 -12.32 -0.72
CA SER A 169 -13.60 -11.31 -0.63
C SER A 169 -13.98 -10.18 0.33
N ILE A 170 -15.26 -9.79 0.39
CA ILE A 170 -15.76 -8.74 1.28
C ILE A 170 -15.74 -9.22 2.73
N MET A 171 -16.27 -10.42 2.98
CA MET A 171 -16.33 -11.02 4.31
C MET A 171 -14.94 -11.22 4.94
N LYS A 172 -13.94 -11.57 4.12
CA LYS A 172 -12.56 -11.76 4.59
C LYS A 172 -11.96 -10.47 5.18
N TYR A 173 -12.09 -9.34 4.48
CA TYR A 173 -11.55 -8.05 4.97
C TYR A 173 -12.32 -7.51 6.18
N LEU A 174 -13.64 -7.71 6.21
CA LEU A 174 -14.46 -7.35 7.36
C LEU A 174 -14.00 -8.12 8.62
N GLY A 175 -13.76 -9.43 8.49
CA GLY A 175 -13.25 -10.25 9.58
C GLY A 175 -11.90 -9.77 10.12
N PHE A 176 -10.98 -9.36 9.24
CA PHE A 176 -9.69 -8.81 9.68
C PHE A 176 -9.82 -7.47 10.39
N SER A 177 -10.67 -6.58 9.85
CA SER A 177 -10.92 -5.27 10.44
C SER A 177 -11.48 -5.39 11.85
N LYS A 178 -12.35 -6.37 12.10
CA LYS A 178 -12.88 -6.65 13.44
C LYS A 178 -11.81 -7.15 14.40
N LYS A 179 -11.00 -8.14 14.00
CA LYS A 179 -9.90 -8.64 14.82
C LYS A 179 -8.93 -7.53 15.24
N LEU A 180 -8.63 -6.60 14.34
CA LEU A 180 -7.81 -5.43 14.67
C LEU A 180 -8.52 -4.49 15.65
N ALA A 181 -9.79 -4.18 15.42
CA ALA A 181 -10.56 -3.27 16.27
C ALA A 181 -10.81 -3.81 17.69
N GLU A 182 -10.81 -5.14 17.85
CA GLU A 182 -10.91 -5.84 19.14
C GLU A 182 -9.57 -5.88 19.87
N LYS A 183 -8.48 -6.15 19.15
CA LYS A 183 -7.14 -6.25 19.74
C LYS A 183 -6.55 -4.89 20.12
N TYR A 184 -6.80 -3.86 19.31
CA TYR A 184 -6.22 -2.53 19.49
C TYR A 184 -7.27 -1.51 19.93
N ASN A 185 -6.82 -0.47 20.63
CA ASN A 185 -7.66 0.62 21.10
C ASN A 185 -7.96 1.63 19.98
N VAL A 186 -8.79 1.22 19.02
CA VAL A 186 -9.27 2.10 17.94
C VAL A 186 -10.46 2.94 18.41
N SER A 187 -10.68 4.11 17.80
CA SER A 187 -11.79 4.98 18.18
C SER A 187 -13.16 4.29 18.12
N GLU A 188 -14.05 4.69 19.04
CA GLU A 188 -15.43 4.20 19.09
C GLU A 188 -16.19 4.46 17.78
N TYR A 189 -15.91 5.57 17.10
CA TYR A 189 -16.46 5.85 15.78
C TYR A 189 -16.09 4.77 14.76
N THR A 190 -14.80 4.39 14.71
CA THR A 190 -14.31 3.34 13.81
C THR A 190 -14.96 1.99 14.14
N ARG A 191 -15.11 1.64 15.42
CA ARG A 191 -15.80 0.41 15.87
C ARG A 191 -17.26 0.38 15.44
N GLN A 192 -17.99 1.46 15.68
CA GLN A 192 -19.40 1.57 15.29
C GLN A 192 -19.56 1.48 13.77
N ARG A 193 -18.68 2.14 13.02
CA ARG A 193 -18.70 2.11 11.56
C ARG A 193 -18.47 0.70 11.01
N LEU A 194 -17.53 -0.05 11.58
CA LEU A 194 -17.33 -1.46 11.23
C LEU A 194 -18.56 -2.30 11.53
N LYS A 195 -19.20 -2.08 12.69
CA LYS A 195 -20.43 -2.79 13.07
C LYS A 195 -21.60 -2.50 12.13
N LEU A 196 -21.77 -1.24 11.70
CA LEU A 196 -22.80 -0.88 10.72
C LEU A 196 -22.58 -1.57 9.37
N ILE A 197 -21.33 -1.58 8.89
CA ILE A 197 -20.98 -2.26 7.64
C ILE A 197 -21.18 -3.77 7.75
N GLU A 198 -20.88 -4.36 8.90
CA GLU A 198 -21.15 -5.76 9.15
C GLU A 198 -22.65 -6.07 9.07
N LEU A 199 -23.50 -5.28 9.72
CA LEU A 199 -24.95 -5.44 9.64
C LEU A 199 -25.46 -5.30 8.20
N GLU A 200 -24.95 -4.32 7.45
CA GLU A 200 -25.29 -4.13 6.03
C GLU A 200 -24.85 -5.35 5.20
N THR A 201 -23.64 -5.85 5.43
CA THR A 201 -23.09 -7.02 4.75
C THR A 201 -23.95 -8.25 5.03
N ILE A 202 -24.24 -8.55 6.30
CA ILE A 202 -25.08 -9.69 6.69
C ILE A 202 -26.47 -9.54 6.08
N SER A 203 -27.09 -8.36 6.15
CA SER A 203 -28.42 -8.14 5.57
C SER A 203 -28.46 -8.29 4.05
N LEU A 204 -27.38 -7.98 3.34
CA LEU A 204 -27.30 -8.14 1.88
C LEU A 204 -27.10 -9.58 1.44
N PHE A 205 -26.42 -10.40 2.26
CA PHE A 205 -26.05 -11.77 1.92
C PHE A 205 -26.91 -12.85 2.62
N GLU A 206 -27.59 -12.52 3.72
CA GLU A 206 -28.56 -13.42 4.35
C GLU A 206 -29.73 -13.66 3.40
N SER A 207 -29.76 -14.85 2.82
CA SER A 207 -30.95 -15.44 2.23
C SER A 207 -31.47 -16.51 3.19
N GLU A 208 -32.77 -16.50 3.48
CA GLU A 208 -33.43 -17.48 4.38
C GLU A 208 -33.22 -18.95 3.97
N LEU A 209 -32.72 -19.21 2.76
CA LEU A 209 -32.58 -20.54 2.15
C LEU A 209 -31.27 -21.28 2.52
N LYS A 210 -30.32 -20.67 3.23
CA LYS A 210 -29.00 -21.28 3.56
C LYS A 210 -28.57 -21.08 5.01
N LYS A 211 -29.43 -21.32 5.99
CA LYS A 211 -28.98 -21.45 7.38
C LYS A 211 -28.40 -22.84 7.64
N GLN A 212 -27.09 -22.98 7.46
CA GLN A 212 -26.36 -24.12 8.01
C GLN A 212 -26.16 -23.88 9.51
N ILE A 213 -26.87 -24.64 10.32
CA ILE A 213 -26.79 -24.55 11.79
C ILE A 213 -25.63 -25.44 12.23
N THR A 214 -24.65 -24.88 12.94
CA THR A 214 -23.59 -25.66 13.59
C THR A 214 -24.13 -26.31 14.86
N ILE A 215 -23.72 -27.56 15.10
CA ILE A 215 -24.21 -28.39 16.22
C ILE A 215 -23.88 -27.76 17.59
N ASP A 216 -22.79 -27.01 17.70
CA ASP A 216 -22.38 -26.32 18.94
C ASP A 216 -23.44 -25.32 19.44
N ARG A 217 -24.24 -24.77 18.52
CA ARG A 217 -25.34 -23.84 18.86
C ARG A 217 -26.53 -24.52 19.55
N PHE A 218 -26.51 -25.85 19.64
CA PHE A 218 -27.52 -26.66 20.34
C PHE A 218 -27.12 -26.97 21.80
N PHE A 219 -25.88 -26.67 22.18
CA PHE A 219 -25.32 -26.95 23.51
C PHE A 219 -25.09 -25.70 24.37
N GLU A 220 -25.49 -24.51 23.89
CA GLU A 220 -25.70 -23.29 24.68
C GLU A 220 -27.17 -23.15 25.10
#